data_AF-A0AAE3CDL5-F1
#
_entry.id   AF-A0AAE3CDL5-F1
#
_cell.length_a   1.000
_cell.length_b   1.000
_cell.length_c   1.000
_cell.angle_alpha   90.00
_cell.angle_beta   90.00
_cell.angle_gamma   90.00
#
_symmetry.space_group_name_H-M   'P 1'
#
loop_
_entity.id
_entity.type
_entity.pdbx_description
1 polymer ?
#
loop_
_entity_poly.entity_id
_entity_poly.type
_entity_poly.pdbx_seq_one_letter_code
_entity_poly.pdbx_strand_id
1 'polypeptide(L)'
;MRADSHTVLSQVQFLGDLELIYETCNKLPYTLADHSPRTYNELGEELVKAFEKNHPPFAKSRETLKKRLKEYGGHAHRILETCQKNSLAGLEEYKLLEQAFSEVYSLKNGGAIEVKDKIKRKMVSPHDPDAKLGKRGEKINPGYQATSCETIPGKNETPFIITCRLNTADRPDHEALYEIAKDAKEKIGANKLNVDMGYTSAKEIVRCERIGVEIVRPCEARHQREGGFPKEGL
;
A
#
# COMPACT_ATOMS: atom_id res chain seq x y z
N MET A 1 6.37 19.80 21.20
CA MET A 1 6.12 18.48 20.59
C MET A 1 6.80 18.42 19.24
N ARG A 2 7.23 17.23 18.80
CA ARG A 2 7.72 16.98 17.44
C ARG A 2 6.87 15.90 16.79
N ALA A 3 6.53 16.05 15.51
CA ALA A 3 5.97 14.97 14.70
C ALA A 3 6.88 14.64 13.52
N ASP A 4 7.03 13.35 13.24
CA ASP A 4 7.85 12.82 12.16
C ASP A 4 7.14 11.61 11.55
N SER A 5 7.40 11.33 10.26
CA SER A 5 6.90 10.13 9.57
C SER A 5 8.01 9.14 9.37
N HIS A 6 7.73 7.89 9.71
CA HIS A 6 8.57 6.75 9.38
C HIS A 6 7.82 5.82 8.44
N THR A 7 8.52 5.30 7.44
CA THR A 7 8.00 4.17 6.67
C THR A 7 8.01 2.97 7.58
N VAL A 8 6.85 2.38 7.83
CA VAL A 8 6.80 1.05 8.44
C VAL A 8 7.16 0.12 7.31
N LEU A 9 8.38 -0.44 7.36
CA LEU A 9 8.80 -1.50 6.46
C LEU A 9 7.91 -2.70 6.74
N SER A 10 6.74 -2.72 6.12
CA SER A 10 5.92 -3.90 6.06
C SER A 10 6.77 -4.93 5.30
N GLN A 11 6.95 -6.13 5.85
CA GLN A 11 7.51 -7.26 5.09
C GLN A 11 6.50 -7.74 4.03
N VAL A 12 5.79 -6.81 3.41
CA VAL A 12 4.85 -7.05 2.33
C VAL A 12 5.68 -7.14 1.07
N GLN A 13 5.81 -8.37 0.59
CA GLN A 13 6.45 -8.63 -0.69
C GLN A 13 5.65 -7.94 -1.80
N PHE A 14 6.35 -7.14 -2.61
CA PHE A 14 5.79 -6.62 -3.84
C PHE A 14 5.80 -7.74 -4.89
N LEU A 15 4.62 -8.21 -5.28
CA LEU A 15 4.46 -9.27 -6.26
C LEU A 15 4.31 -8.66 -7.67
N GLY A 16 4.85 -9.26 -8.71
CA GLY A 16 4.50 -8.98 -10.11
C GLY A 16 3.05 -9.39 -10.44
N ASP A 17 2.55 -9.08 -11.64
CA ASP A 17 1.14 -9.39 -11.97
C ASP A 17 0.87 -10.89 -11.95
N LEU A 18 1.82 -11.66 -12.49
CA LEU A 18 1.72 -13.12 -12.50
C LEU A 18 1.84 -13.71 -11.10
N GLU A 19 2.74 -13.17 -10.27
CA GLU A 19 2.91 -13.59 -8.87
C GLU A 19 1.66 -13.25 -8.04
N LEU A 20 1.05 -12.09 -8.24
CA LEU A 20 -0.20 -11.70 -7.57
C LEU A 20 -1.33 -12.68 -7.89
N ILE A 21 -1.52 -13.01 -9.17
CA ILE A 21 -2.54 -13.96 -9.61
C ILE A 21 -2.24 -15.36 -9.09
N TYR A 22 -0.98 -15.80 -9.16
CA TYR A 22 -0.57 -17.08 -8.61
C TYR A 22 -0.86 -17.20 -7.11
N GLU A 23 -0.42 -16.22 -6.31
CA GLU A 23 -0.58 -16.22 -4.86
C GLU A 23 -2.05 -16.15 -4.45
N THR A 24 -2.87 -15.37 -5.14
CA THR A 24 -4.33 -15.33 -4.90
C THR A 24 -5.01 -16.65 -5.25
N CYS A 25 -4.67 -17.24 -6.40
CA CYS A 25 -5.22 -18.53 -6.79
C CYS A 25 -4.77 -19.65 -5.85
N ASN A 26 -3.54 -19.61 -5.33
CA ASN A 26 -3.02 -20.64 -4.45
C ASN A 26 -3.71 -20.68 -3.08
N LYS A 27 -4.22 -19.54 -2.57
CA LYS A 27 -4.92 -19.49 -1.28
C LYS A 27 -6.26 -20.21 -1.29
N LEU A 28 -7.03 -20.06 -2.37
CA LEU A 28 -8.43 -20.45 -2.40
C LEU A 28 -8.65 -21.99 -2.36
N PRO A 29 -7.86 -22.84 -3.03
CA PRO A 29 -7.97 -24.30 -2.93
C PRO A 29 -7.84 -24.82 -1.49
N TYR A 30 -6.93 -24.26 -0.68
CA TYR A 30 -6.80 -24.68 0.72
C TYR A 30 -8.06 -24.33 1.52
N THR A 31 -8.59 -23.11 1.37
CA THR A 31 -9.85 -22.71 2.00
C THR A 31 -11.02 -23.60 1.53
N LEU A 32 -11.07 -23.95 0.25
CA LEU A 32 -12.10 -24.82 -0.31
C LEU A 32 -12.00 -26.26 0.19
N ALA A 33 -10.79 -26.80 0.38
CA ALA A 33 -10.59 -28.14 0.92
C ALA A 33 -11.23 -28.28 2.32
N ASP A 34 -11.17 -27.22 3.13
CA ASP A 34 -11.76 -27.19 4.47
C ASP A 34 -13.27 -26.89 4.46
N HIS A 35 -13.71 -25.89 3.68
CA HIS A 35 -15.09 -25.39 3.73
C HIS A 35 -16.06 -26.09 2.77
N SER A 36 -15.55 -26.60 1.65
CA SER A 36 -16.35 -27.25 0.61
C SER A 36 -15.53 -28.28 -0.18
N PRO A 37 -15.24 -29.46 0.42
CA PRO A 37 -14.47 -30.52 -0.25
C PRO A 37 -15.04 -30.93 -1.61
N ARG A 38 -16.37 -30.86 -1.75
CA ARG A 38 -17.05 -31.09 -3.03
C ARG A 38 -16.58 -30.10 -4.10
N THR A 39 -16.62 -28.80 -3.79
CA THR A 39 -16.20 -27.74 -4.73
C THR A 39 -14.72 -27.84 -5.04
N TYR A 40 -13.89 -28.15 -4.03
CA TYR A 40 -12.47 -28.43 -4.22
C TYR A 40 -12.23 -29.56 -5.25
N ASN A 41 -12.96 -30.67 -5.13
CA ASN A 41 -12.85 -31.78 -6.08
C ASN A 41 -13.36 -31.41 -7.50
N GLU A 42 -14.35 -30.51 -7.61
CA GLU A 42 -14.86 -30.02 -8.91
C GLU A 42 -13.82 -29.19 -9.69
N LEU A 43 -12.83 -28.60 -9.01
CA LEU A 43 -11.72 -27.90 -9.69
C LEU A 43 -10.88 -28.86 -10.55
N GLY A 44 -10.80 -30.13 -10.17
CA GLY A 44 -10.04 -31.17 -10.84
C GLY A 44 -8.54 -31.12 -10.54
N GLU A 45 -7.89 -32.29 -10.63
CA GLU A 45 -6.48 -32.45 -10.24
C GLU A 45 -5.50 -31.57 -11.04
N GLU A 46 -5.78 -31.34 -12.31
CA GLU A 46 -4.91 -30.55 -13.19
C GLU A 46 -4.75 -29.11 -12.66
N LEU A 47 -5.86 -28.49 -12.29
CA LEU A 47 -5.86 -27.14 -11.75
C LEU A 47 -5.24 -27.08 -10.35
N VAL A 48 -5.49 -28.07 -9.49
CA VAL A 48 -4.86 -28.16 -8.16
C VAL A 48 -3.33 -28.30 -8.29
N LYS A 49 -2.86 -29.18 -9.18
CA LYS A 49 -1.42 -29.39 -9.44
C LYS A 49 -0.74 -28.16 -10.00
N ALA A 50 -1.44 -27.29 -10.74
CA ALA A 50 -0.89 -26.04 -11.27
C ALA A 50 -0.44 -25.04 -10.16
N PHE A 51 -0.93 -25.21 -8.93
CA PHE A 51 -0.57 -24.39 -7.77
C PHE A 51 0.23 -25.13 -6.69
N GLU A 52 0.50 -26.43 -6.88
CA GLU A 52 1.41 -27.17 -5.99
C GLU A 52 2.85 -26.60 -6.11
N LYS A 53 3.54 -26.52 -4.96
CA LYS A 53 4.81 -25.81 -4.65
C LYS A 53 6.00 -25.90 -5.64
N ASN A 54 5.90 -26.62 -6.74
CA ASN A 54 6.98 -26.86 -7.71
C ASN A 54 6.89 -25.99 -8.99
N HIS A 55 5.86 -25.15 -9.14
CA HIS A 55 5.72 -24.25 -10.30
C HIS A 55 5.60 -22.77 -9.90
N PRO A 56 6.63 -22.17 -9.28
CA PRO A 56 6.58 -20.73 -9.07
C PRO A 56 6.45 -19.98 -10.41
N PRO A 57 5.71 -18.86 -10.42
CA PRO A 57 5.38 -18.07 -11.61
C PRO A 57 6.59 -17.26 -12.15
N PHE A 58 7.76 -17.87 -12.28
CA PHE A 58 8.91 -17.19 -12.87
C PHE A 58 8.87 -17.28 -14.39
N ALA A 59 8.78 -16.12 -15.04
CA ALA A 59 8.95 -15.99 -16.47
C ALA A 59 10.37 -15.47 -16.77
N LYS A 60 11.12 -16.21 -17.60
CA LYS A 60 12.48 -15.82 -18.00
C LYS A 60 12.50 -14.81 -19.16
N SER A 61 11.36 -14.57 -19.80
CA SER A 61 11.20 -13.65 -20.94
C SER A 61 9.81 -13.01 -20.96
N ARG A 62 9.67 -11.89 -21.70
CA ARG A 62 8.35 -11.24 -21.88
C ARG A 62 7.33 -12.15 -22.56
N GLU A 63 7.77 -12.97 -23.51
CA GLU A 63 6.90 -13.91 -24.22
C GLU A 63 6.38 -15.01 -23.28
N THR A 64 7.27 -15.59 -22.47
CA THR A 64 6.89 -16.58 -21.46
C THR A 64 5.99 -15.98 -20.38
N LEU A 65 6.20 -14.72 -20.01
CA LEU A 65 5.33 -13.99 -19.08
C LEU A 65 3.91 -13.84 -19.64
N LYS A 66 3.78 -13.41 -20.90
CA LYS A 66 2.46 -13.27 -21.56
C LYS A 66 1.73 -14.59 -21.65
N LYS A 67 2.42 -15.67 -22.02
CA LYS A 67 1.84 -17.02 -22.10
C LYS A 67 1.34 -17.47 -20.72
N ARG A 68 2.16 -17.32 -19.68
CA ARG A 68 1.80 -17.68 -18.31
C ARG A 68 0.65 -16.83 -17.77
N LEU A 69 0.65 -15.52 -18.00
CA LEU A 69 -0.48 -14.67 -17.60
C LEU A 69 -1.79 -15.15 -18.23
N LYS A 70 -1.78 -15.54 -19.51
CA LYS A 70 -2.98 -16.09 -20.14
C LYS A 70 -3.44 -17.41 -19.51
N GLU A 71 -2.50 -18.31 -19.25
CA GLU A 71 -2.74 -19.60 -18.60
C GLU A 71 -3.32 -19.43 -17.19
N TYR A 72 -2.66 -18.66 -16.33
CA TYR A 72 -3.12 -18.38 -14.97
C TYR A 72 -4.40 -17.54 -14.94
N GLY A 73 -4.65 -16.70 -15.94
CA GLY A 73 -5.96 -16.07 -16.13
C GLY A 73 -7.06 -17.10 -16.34
N GLY A 74 -6.82 -18.12 -17.17
CA GLY A 74 -7.73 -19.25 -17.38
C GLY A 74 -8.02 -20.02 -16.10
N HIS A 75 -6.99 -20.34 -15.32
CA HIS A 75 -7.15 -21.00 -14.03
C HIS A 75 -7.97 -20.15 -13.05
N ALA A 76 -7.61 -18.86 -12.90
CA ALA A 76 -8.32 -17.93 -12.02
C ALA A 76 -9.81 -17.83 -12.36
N HIS A 77 -10.15 -17.68 -13.64
CA HIS A 77 -11.54 -17.61 -14.09
C HIS A 77 -12.31 -18.90 -13.78
N ARG A 78 -11.73 -20.06 -14.07
CA ARG A 78 -12.35 -21.36 -13.78
C ARG A 78 -12.61 -21.54 -12.29
N ILE A 79 -11.68 -21.12 -11.43
CA ILE A 79 -11.85 -21.13 -9.97
C ILE A 79 -13.03 -20.23 -9.59
N LEU A 80 -13.07 -18.99 -10.07
CA LEU A 80 -14.14 -18.02 -9.78
C LEU A 80 -15.51 -18.55 -10.21
N GLU A 81 -15.65 -19.07 -11.43
CA GLU A 81 -16.90 -19.64 -11.94
C GLU A 81 -17.37 -20.84 -11.10
N THR A 82 -16.43 -21.71 -10.71
CA THR A 82 -16.74 -22.90 -9.89
C THR A 82 -17.22 -22.49 -8.49
N CYS A 83 -16.58 -21.49 -7.88
CA CYS A 83 -17.01 -20.93 -6.60
C CYS A 83 -18.37 -20.22 -6.70
N GLN A 84 -18.60 -19.43 -7.74
CA GLN A 84 -19.90 -18.78 -7.98
C GLN A 84 -21.03 -19.80 -8.13
N LYS A 85 -20.83 -20.84 -8.96
CA LYS A 85 -21.79 -21.93 -9.15
C LYS A 85 -22.17 -22.62 -7.85
N ASN A 86 -21.21 -22.75 -6.93
CA ASN A 86 -21.40 -23.38 -5.63
C ASN A 86 -21.74 -22.39 -4.50
N SER A 87 -22.12 -21.15 -4.83
CA SER A 87 -22.53 -20.11 -3.86
C SER A 87 -21.45 -19.73 -2.83
N LEU A 88 -20.17 -19.80 -3.22
CA LEU A 88 -19.01 -19.48 -2.37
C LEU A 88 -18.41 -18.09 -2.64
N ALA A 89 -19.12 -17.23 -3.36
CA ALA A 89 -18.68 -15.86 -3.65
C ALA A 89 -18.52 -14.97 -2.41
N GLY A 90 -19.05 -15.40 -1.26
CA GLY A 90 -18.92 -14.69 0.01
C GLY A 90 -17.57 -14.85 0.71
N LEU A 91 -16.75 -15.83 0.30
CA LEU A 91 -15.44 -16.10 0.91
C LEU A 91 -14.48 -14.93 0.68
N GLU A 92 -13.66 -14.61 1.68
CA GLU A 92 -12.69 -13.50 1.56
C GLU A 92 -11.64 -13.81 0.50
N GLU A 93 -11.17 -15.05 0.40
CA GLU A 93 -10.23 -15.50 -0.61
C GLU A 93 -10.83 -15.44 -2.03
N TYR A 94 -12.14 -15.66 -2.17
CA TYR A 94 -12.85 -15.47 -3.43
C TYR A 94 -12.80 -13.98 -3.83
N LYS A 95 -13.13 -13.07 -2.91
CA LYS A 95 -13.12 -11.62 -3.19
C LYS A 95 -11.72 -11.12 -3.53
N LEU A 96 -10.69 -11.64 -2.85
CA LEU A 96 -9.29 -11.33 -3.17
C LEU A 96 -8.91 -11.78 -4.58
N LEU A 97 -9.27 -13.01 -4.96
CA LEU A 97 -9.02 -13.50 -6.31
C LEU A 97 -9.81 -12.70 -7.36
N GLU A 98 -11.08 -12.39 -7.09
CA GLU A 98 -11.93 -11.59 -7.98
C GLU A 98 -11.34 -10.19 -8.19
N GLN A 99 -10.89 -9.54 -7.12
CA GLN A 99 -10.23 -8.24 -7.21
C GLN A 99 -8.96 -8.35 -8.06
N ALA A 100 -8.03 -9.25 -7.73
CA ALA A 100 -6.78 -9.39 -8.47
C ALA A 100 -7.02 -9.74 -9.95
N PHE A 101 -7.97 -10.62 -10.23
CA PHE A 101 -8.39 -10.97 -11.58
C PHE A 101 -8.91 -9.74 -12.33
N SER A 102 -9.80 -8.96 -11.71
CA SER A 102 -10.36 -7.75 -12.31
C SER A 102 -9.31 -6.66 -12.55
N GLU A 103 -8.23 -6.63 -11.78
CA GLU A 103 -7.14 -5.66 -11.97
C GLU A 103 -6.28 -6.01 -13.20
N VAL A 104 -6.02 -7.30 -13.43
CA VAL A 104 -5.10 -7.79 -14.47
C VAL A 104 -5.80 -8.14 -15.79
N TYR A 105 -7.02 -8.67 -15.74
CA TYR A 105 -7.71 -9.24 -16.89
C TYR A 105 -9.00 -8.48 -17.27
N SER A 106 -9.41 -8.66 -18.52
CA SER A 106 -10.74 -8.31 -19.03
C SER A 106 -11.41 -9.53 -19.63
N LEU A 107 -12.71 -9.69 -19.35
CA LEU A 107 -13.56 -10.69 -20.00
C LEU A 107 -14.16 -10.10 -21.27
N LYS A 108 -13.94 -10.76 -22.41
CA LYS A 108 -14.59 -10.44 -23.67
C LYS A 108 -15.92 -11.17 -23.79
N ASN A 109 -16.75 -10.68 -24.72
CA ASN A 109 -17.97 -11.37 -25.14
C ASN A 109 -17.63 -12.82 -25.52
N GLY A 110 -18.32 -13.79 -24.91
CA GLY A 110 -18.06 -15.22 -25.09
C GLY A 110 -17.09 -15.83 -24.07
N GLY A 111 -16.71 -15.12 -23.01
CA GLY A 111 -15.92 -15.67 -21.90
C GLY A 111 -14.41 -15.75 -22.16
N ALA A 112 -13.93 -15.17 -23.26
CA ALA A 112 -12.50 -15.15 -23.56
C ALA A 112 -11.76 -14.17 -22.62
N ILE A 113 -10.67 -14.64 -22.01
CA ILE A 113 -9.86 -13.89 -21.04
C ILE A 113 -8.70 -13.22 -21.77
N GLU A 114 -8.55 -11.92 -21.55
CA GLU A 114 -7.42 -11.15 -22.06
C GLU A 114 -6.70 -10.39 -20.95
N VAL A 115 -5.37 -10.31 -21.07
CA VAL A 115 -4.54 -9.48 -20.21
C VAL A 115 -4.70 -8.03 -20.66
N LYS A 116 -4.95 -7.13 -19.73
CA LYS A 116 -5.09 -5.69 -20.03
C LYS A 116 -3.77 -5.08 -20.49
N ASP A 117 -3.83 -4.20 -21.48
CA ASP A 117 -2.66 -3.44 -21.95
C ASP A 117 -2.08 -2.51 -20.88
N LYS A 118 -2.95 -1.96 -20.03
CA LYS A 118 -2.59 -1.10 -18.89
C LYS A 118 -3.21 -1.65 -17.62
N ILE A 119 -2.38 -2.29 -16.81
CA ILE A 119 -2.79 -2.84 -15.51
C ILE A 119 -2.75 -1.70 -14.48
N LYS A 120 -3.92 -1.36 -13.94
CA LYS A 120 -4.06 -0.37 -12.86
C LYS A 120 -4.20 -1.12 -11.55
N ARG A 121 -3.07 -1.59 -11.02
CA ARG A 121 -3.05 -2.41 -9.82
C ARG A 121 -3.29 -1.57 -8.55
N LYS A 122 -4.16 -2.06 -7.68
CA LYS A 122 -4.40 -1.51 -6.34
C LYS A 122 -3.96 -2.46 -5.24
N MET A 123 -4.03 -3.77 -5.48
CA MET A 123 -3.57 -4.78 -4.54
C MET A 123 -2.06 -4.97 -4.66
N VAL A 124 -1.35 -4.92 -3.53
CA VAL A 124 0.11 -5.15 -3.52
C VAL A 124 0.43 -6.62 -3.31
N SER A 125 -0.28 -7.25 -2.38
CA SER A 125 -0.13 -8.65 -1.99
C SER A 125 -1.46 -9.17 -1.47
N PRO A 126 -1.84 -10.43 -1.74
CA PRO A 126 -3.02 -11.02 -1.12
C PRO A 126 -2.80 -11.38 0.35
N HIS A 127 -1.56 -11.32 0.84
CA HIS A 127 -1.23 -11.52 2.26
C HIS A 127 -1.49 -10.26 3.11
N ASP A 128 -1.60 -9.10 2.45
CA ASP A 128 -1.97 -7.83 3.06
C ASP A 128 -2.69 -6.95 2.02
N PRO A 129 -4.02 -7.12 1.85
CA PRO A 129 -4.79 -6.44 0.81
C PRO A 129 -4.94 -4.93 1.06
N ASP A 130 -4.76 -4.51 2.30
CA ASP A 130 -4.85 -3.11 2.73
C ASP A 130 -3.58 -2.33 2.42
N ALA A 131 -2.42 -3.00 2.33
CA ALA A 131 -1.17 -2.40 1.88
C ALA A 131 -1.31 -1.72 0.50
N LYS A 132 -0.79 -0.50 0.39
CA LYS A 132 -0.78 0.29 -0.86
C LYS A 132 0.63 0.65 -1.29
N LEU A 133 0.76 1.11 -2.53
CA LEU A 133 2.03 1.59 -3.07
C LEU A 133 2.16 3.10 -2.86
N GLY A 134 3.09 3.48 -2.00
CA GLY A 134 3.59 4.85 -1.90
C GLY A 134 4.67 5.14 -2.92
N LYS A 135 4.74 6.38 -3.40
CA LYS A 135 5.85 6.87 -4.21
C LYS A 135 6.48 8.10 -3.54
N ARG A 136 7.77 8.00 -3.20
CA ARG A 136 8.57 9.12 -2.68
C ARG A 136 9.77 9.34 -3.59
N GLY A 137 9.70 10.35 -4.47
CA GLY A 137 10.67 10.54 -5.55
C GLY A 137 10.64 9.37 -6.54
N GLU A 138 11.78 8.74 -6.77
CA GLU A 138 11.89 7.54 -7.61
C GLU A 138 11.62 6.23 -6.86
N LYS A 139 11.58 6.27 -5.51
CA LYS A 139 11.38 5.08 -4.68
C LYS A 139 9.91 4.74 -4.56
N ILE A 140 9.60 3.45 -4.75
CA ILE A 140 8.29 2.85 -4.49
C ILE A 140 8.37 2.15 -3.14
N ASN A 141 7.48 2.52 -2.22
CA ASN A 141 7.40 1.97 -0.88
C ASN A 141 6.04 1.26 -0.72
N PRO A 142 5.99 -0.09 -0.75
CA PRO A 142 4.77 -0.81 -0.45
C PRO A 142 4.46 -0.78 1.06
N GLY A 143 3.19 -0.83 1.41
CA GLY A 143 2.72 -1.02 2.78
C GLY A 143 2.13 0.25 3.38
N TYR A 144 2.73 0.66 4.50
CA TYR A 144 2.19 1.68 5.38
C TYR A 144 3.25 2.70 5.78
N GLN A 145 2.77 3.85 6.21
CA GLN A 145 3.55 4.89 6.85
C GLN A 145 2.97 5.15 8.23
N ALA A 146 3.85 5.28 9.23
CA ALA A 146 3.47 5.68 10.57
C ALA A 146 3.95 7.11 10.81
N THR A 147 3.05 7.98 11.25
CA THR A 147 3.42 9.29 11.75
C THR A 147 3.32 9.26 13.27
N SER A 148 4.45 9.48 13.94
CA SER A 148 4.52 9.55 15.39
C SER A 148 4.62 10.99 15.85
N CYS A 149 4.17 11.23 17.08
CA CYS A 149 4.31 12.50 17.77
C CYS A 149 4.92 12.25 19.14
N GLU A 150 6.01 12.94 19.44
CA GLU A 150 6.81 12.78 20.64
C GLU A 150 6.99 14.10 21.39
N THR A 151 7.19 14.00 22.70
CA THR A 151 7.58 15.14 23.52
C THR A 151 8.97 15.61 23.13
N ILE A 152 9.20 16.93 23.22
CA ILE A 152 10.55 17.48 23.10
C ILE A 152 11.06 17.64 24.53
N PRO A 153 11.96 16.77 24.99
CA PRO A 153 12.45 16.79 26.35
C PRO A 153 13.30 18.04 26.62
N GLY A 154 13.27 18.52 27.85
CA GLY A 154 14.31 19.40 28.38
C GLY A 154 15.66 18.69 28.49
N LYS A 155 16.70 19.44 28.92
CA LYS A 155 18.03 18.85 29.16
C LYS A 155 17.92 17.78 30.26
N ASN A 156 18.25 16.53 29.93
CA ASN A 156 18.16 15.32 30.76
C ASN A 156 16.76 14.70 30.94
N GLU A 157 15.80 15.03 30.08
CA GLU A 157 14.50 14.35 30.06
C GLU A 157 14.43 13.30 28.93
N THR A 158 13.63 12.25 29.15
CA THR A 158 13.37 11.23 28.13
C THR A 158 12.18 11.63 27.26
N PRO A 159 12.28 11.56 25.92
CA PRO A 159 11.13 11.81 25.06
C PRO A 159 10.10 10.67 25.21
N PHE A 160 8.81 11.04 25.17
CA PHE A 160 7.70 10.09 25.20
C PHE A 160 6.89 10.18 23.91
N ILE A 161 6.56 9.04 23.33
CA ILE A 161 5.60 8.96 22.22
C ILE A 161 4.20 9.19 22.78
N ILE A 162 3.52 10.23 22.29
CA ILE A 162 2.16 10.60 22.71
C ILE A 162 1.11 9.96 21.81
N THR A 163 1.40 9.89 20.51
CA THR A 163 0.53 9.23 19.55
C THR A 163 1.33 8.70 18.36
N CYS A 164 0.78 7.68 17.72
CA CYS A 164 1.28 7.11 16.48
C CYS A 164 0.07 6.81 15.61
N ARG A 165 0.07 7.30 14.36
CA ARG A 165 -1.00 7.12 13.40
C ARG A 165 -0.47 6.36 12.20
N LEU A 166 -1.12 5.24 11.88
CA LEU A 166 -0.79 4.43 10.71
C LEU A 166 -1.69 4.84 9.53
N ASN A 167 -1.07 5.07 8.38
CA ASN A 167 -1.74 5.32 7.11
C ASN A 167 -1.15 4.39 6.05
N THR A 168 -1.89 4.17 4.96
CA THR A 168 -1.34 3.47 3.79
C THR A 168 -0.27 4.33 3.11
N ALA A 169 0.71 3.69 2.46
CA ALA A 169 1.88 4.39 1.91
C ALA A 169 1.56 5.35 0.75
N ASP A 170 0.40 5.23 0.12
CA ASP A 170 -0.08 6.10 -0.95
C ASP A 170 -0.61 7.46 -0.46
N ARG A 171 -0.76 7.63 0.86
CA ARG A 171 -1.22 8.89 1.46
C ARG A 171 -0.08 9.89 1.65
N PRO A 172 -0.31 11.20 1.46
CA PRO A 172 0.68 12.21 1.80
C PRO A 172 0.77 12.42 3.31
N ASP A 173 1.97 12.72 3.81
CA ASP A 173 2.27 12.86 5.25
C ASP A 173 1.36 13.88 5.95
N HIS A 174 1.06 15.01 5.29
CA HIS A 174 0.24 16.08 5.87
C HIS A 174 -1.20 15.66 6.20
N GLU A 175 -1.75 14.60 5.60
CA GLU A 175 -3.10 14.10 5.96
C GLU A 175 -3.17 13.61 7.42
N ALA A 176 -2.05 13.18 8.01
CA ALA A 176 -1.99 12.75 9.41
C ALA A 176 -1.92 13.92 10.41
N LEU A 177 -1.59 15.13 9.95
CA LEU A 177 -1.19 16.24 10.83
C LEU A 177 -2.28 16.64 11.82
N TYR A 178 -3.50 16.82 11.31
CA TYR A 178 -4.62 17.31 12.12
C TYR A 178 -4.97 16.36 13.27
N GLU A 179 -5.07 15.06 12.99
CA GLU A 179 -5.41 14.07 14.01
C GLU A 179 -4.28 13.94 15.06
N ILE A 180 -3.02 14.12 14.65
CA ILE A 180 -1.89 14.16 15.56
C ILE A 180 -1.91 15.40 16.45
N ALA A 181 -2.18 16.58 15.88
CA ALA A 181 -2.31 17.82 16.63
C ALA A 181 -3.46 17.73 17.65
N LYS A 182 -4.59 17.16 17.24
CA LYS A 182 -5.74 16.90 18.10
C LYS A 182 -5.38 15.96 19.25
N ASP A 183 -4.77 14.81 18.96
CA ASP A 183 -4.33 13.86 20.00
C ASP A 183 -3.36 14.51 20.99
N ALA A 184 -2.39 15.28 20.51
CA ALA A 184 -1.42 15.95 21.36
C ALA A 184 -2.08 17.01 22.26
N LYS A 185 -3.08 17.74 21.73
CA LYS A 185 -3.86 18.69 22.51
C LYS A 185 -4.68 18.01 23.60
N GLU A 186 -5.40 16.93 23.24
CA GLU A 186 -6.30 16.24 24.16
C GLU A 186 -5.54 15.47 25.25
N LYS A 187 -4.41 14.84 24.92
CA LYS A 187 -3.67 13.99 25.86
C LYS A 187 -2.79 14.78 26.83
N ILE A 188 -2.17 15.86 26.37
CA ILE A 188 -1.15 16.58 27.16
C ILE A 188 -1.27 18.11 27.10
N GLY A 189 -2.35 18.63 26.50
CA GLY A 189 -2.55 20.08 26.40
C GLY A 189 -1.57 20.79 25.48
N ALA A 190 -1.00 20.10 24.48
CA ALA A 190 -0.01 20.69 23.60
C ALA A 190 -0.58 21.89 22.81
N ASN A 191 0.13 23.03 22.85
CA ASN A 191 -0.24 24.23 22.08
C ASN A 191 0.67 24.47 20.87
N LYS A 192 1.77 23.71 20.75
CA LYS A 192 2.76 23.84 19.67
C LYS A 192 3.25 22.47 19.20
N LEU A 193 3.35 22.31 17.88
CA LEU A 193 3.84 21.10 17.23
C LEU A 193 4.91 21.46 16.19
N ASN A 194 6.15 21.02 16.43
CA ASN A 194 7.25 21.13 15.48
C ASN A 194 7.13 20.02 14.44
N VAL A 195 7.11 20.37 13.15
CA VAL A 195 6.95 19.41 12.05
C VAL A 195 7.93 19.69 10.93
N ASP A 196 8.23 18.67 10.15
CA ASP A 196 9.02 18.81 8.93
C ASP A 196 8.25 19.54 7.81
N MET A 197 8.99 20.04 6.83
CA MET A 197 8.42 20.77 5.68
C MET A 197 7.33 19.99 4.94
N GLY A 198 7.39 18.64 4.94
CA GLY A 198 6.39 17.77 4.32
C GLY A 198 4.97 17.90 4.90
N TYR A 199 4.83 18.45 6.11
CA TYR A 199 3.55 18.64 6.79
C TYR A 199 2.93 20.03 6.56
N THR A 200 3.59 20.91 5.81
CA THR A 200 3.25 22.36 5.77
C THR A 200 2.16 22.75 4.77
N SER A 201 1.15 21.89 4.57
CA SER A 201 -0.05 22.25 3.80
C SER A 201 -0.79 23.41 4.49
N ALA A 202 -1.01 24.52 3.76
CA ALA A 202 -1.72 25.69 4.30
C ALA A 202 -3.10 25.33 4.87
N LYS A 203 -3.79 24.38 4.23
CA LYS A 203 -5.08 23.86 4.69
C LYS A 203 -4.96 23.20 6.07
N GLU A 204 -3.95 22.37 6.28
CA GLU A 204 -3.78 21.63 7.54
C GLU A 204 -3.27 22.54 8.67
N ILE A 205 -2.45 23.55 8.36
CA ILE A 205 -2.02 24.58 9.33
C ILE A 205 -3.26 25.31 9.90
N VAL A 206 -4.11 25.85 9.03
CA VAL A 206 -5.35 26.54 9.46
C VAL A 206 -6.26 25.62 10.26
N ARG A 207 -6.31 24.33 9.90
CA ARG A 207 -7.13 23.34 10.62
C ARG A 207 -6.60 23.07 12.04
N CYS A 208 -5.29 23.03 12.22
CA CYS A 208 -4.65 22.87 13.53
C CYS A 208 -4.80 24.14 14.40
N GLU A 209 -4.72 25.33 13.80
CA GLU A 209 -4.95 26.58 14.52
C GLU A 209 -6.36 26.66 15.11
N ARG A 210 -7.38 26.14 14.40
CA ARG A 210 -8.77 26.09 14.90
C ARG A 210 -8.95 25.29 16.18
N ILE A 211 -8.06 24.32 16.46
CA ILE A 211 -8.05 23.55 17.70
C ILE A 211 -7.03 24.09 18.72
N GLY A 212 -6.45 25.27 18.46
CA GLY A 212 -5.51 25.95 19.34
C GLY A 212 -4.14 25.28 19.40
N VAL A 213 -3.68 24.73 18.27
CA VAL A 213 -2.33 24.15 18.11
C VAL A 213 -1.58 24.89 17.00
N GLU A 214 -0.48 25.55 17.35
CA GLU A 214 0.43 26.20 16.42
C GLU A 214 1.35 25.17 15.75
N ILE A 215 1.41 25.19 14.43
CA ILE A 215 2.36 24.37 13.66
C ILE A 215 3.63 25.17 13.42
N VAL A 216 4.72 24.71 14.02
CA VAL A 216 6.04 25.33 13.92
C VAL A 216 6.89 24.52 12.94
N ARG A 217 7.52 25.21 11.99
CA ARG A 217 8.33 24.59 10.92
C ARG A 217 9.76 25.14 10.93
N PRO A 218 10.75 24.35 10.51
CA PRO A 218 12.07 24.89 10.17
C PRO A 218 11.90 25.95 9.08
N CYS A 219 12.32 27.19 9.33
CA CYS A 219 12.52 28.14 8.25
C CYS A 219 13.81 27.74 7.52
N GLU A 220 13.76 27.54 6.20
CA GLU A 220 14.99 27.57 5.42
C GLU A 220 15.65 28.92 5.65
N ALA A 221 16.84 28.93 6.24
CA ALA A 221 17.68 30.11 6.22
C ALA A 221 17.91 30.43 4.73
N ARG A 222 17.27 31.49 4.22
CA ARG A 222 17.75 32.12 2.99
C ARG A 222 19.21 32.42 3.27
N HIS A 223 20.12 31.72 2.58
CA HIS A 223 21.46 32.25 2.39
C HIS A 223 21.28 33.60 1.69
N GLN A 224 21.25 34.69 2.48
CA GLN A 224 21.64 35.98 1.96
C GLN A 224 23.04 35.77 1.41
N ARG A 225 23.19 35.80 0.09
CA ARG A 225 24.49 35.99 -0.53
C ARG A 225 24.93 37.39 -0.15
N GLU A 226 25.52 37.55 1.02
CA GLU A 226 26.33 38.72 1.33
C GLU A 226 27.61 38.64 0.47
N GLY A 227 27.91 39.73 -0.23
CA GLY A 227 29.25 39.96 -0.78
C GLY A 227 29.49 39.57 -2.24
N GLY A 228 28.65 40.02 -3.17
CA GLY A 228 29.08 40.17 -4.56
C GLY A 228 29.93 41.43 -4.70
N PHE A 229 31.25 41.30 -4.69
CA PHE A 229 32.16 42.41 -5.04
C PHE A 229 31.87 42.88 -6.48
N PRO A 230 31.78 44.20 -6.75
CA PRO A 230 31.71 44.70 -8.10
C PRO A 230 33.04 44.40 -8.81
N LYS A 231 32.98 43.78 -9.99
CA LYS A 231 34.14 43.69 -10.88
C LYS A 231 34.40 45.08 -11.45
N GLU A 232 35.44 45.73 -10.96
CA GLU A 232 36.08 46.83 -11.68
C GLU A 232 36.73 46.30 -12.96
N GLY A 233 36.60 47.08 -14.03
CA GLY A 233 37.09 46.72 -15.35
C GLY A 233 38.60 46.78 -15.49
N LEU A 234 39.11 45.90 -16.35
CA LEU A 234 40.13 46.12 -17.38
C LEU A 234 40.23 44.86 -18.24
#